data_AF-A0AAV0ACY9-F1
#
_entry.id   AF-A0AAV0ACY9-F1
#
_cell.length_a   1.000
_cell.length_b   1.000
_cell.length_c   1.000
_cell.angle_alpha   90.00
_cell.angle_beta   90.00
_cell.angle_gamma   90.00
#
_symmetry.space_group_name_H-M   'P 1'
#
loop_
_entity.id
_entity.type
_entity.pdbx_description
1 polymer ?
#
loop_
_entity_poly.entity_id
_entity_poly.type
_entity_poly.pdbx_seq_one_letter_code
_entity_poly.pdbx_strand_id
1 'polypeptide(L)'
;MDTSEKTEVVLLACGSFNPITNMHLRLFELGKDYMNATGRYRVIKGIISPVGDAYKKKGLIPAHHRIIMAELATKNSPWVEVDTWESLQKEWVETVKVLRHHQEKLATGGCERSPSLDRPGRKRKWDEQKQDSNPKKAQEPKPTGW
;
A
#
# COMPACT_ATOMS: atom_id res chain seq x y z
N MET A 1 10.82 32.45 -12.55
CA MET A 1 10.87 31.61 -11.35
C MET A 1 11.38 30.27 -11.80
N ASP A 2 12.58 29.92 -11.38
CA ASP A 2 13.27 28.70 -11.83
C ASP A 2 12.60 27.49 -11.17
N THR A 3 11.73 26.79 -11.89
CA THR A 3 11.19 25.52 -11.44
C THR A 3 12.29 24.48 -11.56
N SER A 4 13.18 24.44 -10.57
CA SER A 4 14.12 23.33 -10.42
C SER A 4 13.29 22.05 -10.35
N GLU A 5 13.43 21.20 -11.36
CA GLU A 5 12.69 19.94 -11.44
C GLU A 5 13.05 19.07 -10.23
N LYS A 6 12.03 18.65 -9.48
CA LYS A 6 12.22 17.77 -8.32
C LYS A 6 12.69 16.40 -8.81
N THR A 7 13.71 15.86 -8.18
CA THR A 7 14.15 14.49 -8.47
C THR A 7 13.11 13.49 -8.01
N GLU A 8 12.63 12.66 -8.92
CA GLU A 8 11.70 11.57 -8.57
C GLU A 8 12.45 10.45 -7.85
N VAL A 9 11.82 9.91 -6.80
CA VAL A 9 12.44 8.89 -5.95
C VAL A 9 11.46 7.73 -5.73
N VAL A 10 11.99 6.52 -5.82
CA VAL A 10 11.33 5.30 -5.36
C VAL A 10 11.98 4.85 -4.06
N LEU A 11 11.18 4.60 -3.03
CA LEU A 11 11.67 4.07 -1.76
C LEU A 11 11.63 2.54 -1.80
N LEU A 12 12.77 1.88 -1.62
CA LEU A 12 12.88 0.43 -1.55
C LEU A 12 13.21 -0.02 -0.12
N ALA A 13 12.40 -0.91 0.44
CA ALA A 13 12.68 -1.57 1.71
C ALA A 13 12.86 -3.08 1.50
N CYS A 14 14.11 -3.54 1.52
CA CYS A 14 14.44 -4.96 1.60
C CYS A 14 14.38 -5.43 3.05
N GLY A 15 13.85 -6.62 3.28
CA GLY A 15 13.77 -7.14 4.65
C GLY A 15 13.09 -8.49 4.76
N SER A 16 13.12 -9.07 5.96
CA SER A 16 12.45 -10.35 6.20
C SER A 16 10.92 -10.22 6.15
N PHE A 17 10.35 -9.17 6.76
CA PHE A 17 8.90 -9.00 6.94
C PHE A 17 8.23 -10.27 7.52
N ASN A 18 8.73 -10.70 8.69
CA ASN A 18 8.39 -11.97 9.33
C ASN A 18 7.76 -11.80 10.73
N PRO A 19 6.48 -11.39 10.83
CA PRO A 19 5.64 -10.84 9.76
C PRO A 19 5.89 -9.34 9.54
N ILE A 20 5.24 -8.77 8.51
CA ILE A 20 5.13 -7.31 8.39
C ILE A 20 4.36 -6.73 9.58
N THR A 21 4.65 -5.48 9.95
CA THR A 21 4.02 -4.79 11.08
C THR A 21 3.74 -3.33 10.74
N ASN A 22 2.93 -2.66 11.56
CA ASN A 22 2.64 -1.23 11.41
C ASN A 22 3.90 -0.35 11.40
N MET A 23 4.98 -0.77 12.06
CA MET A 23 6.24 -0.02 12.06
C MET A 23 6.89 -0.01 10.67
N HIS A 24 6.85 -1.13 9.94
CA HIS A 24 7.35 -1.19 8.56
C HIS A 24 6.54 -0.27 7.64
N LEU A 25 5.21 -0.25 7.77
CA LEU A 25 4.36 0.67 7.00
C LEU A 25 4.64 2.12 7.38
N ARG A 26 4.80 2.41 8.68
CA ARG A 26 5.10 3.76 9.16
C ARG A 26 6.44 4.27 8.64
N LEU A 27 7.42 3.39 8.41
CA LEU A 27 8.72 3.74 7.83
C LEU A 27 8.57 4.37 6.44
N PHE A 28 7.66 3.86 5.61
CA PHE A 28 7.38 4.43 4.29
C PHE A 28 6.78 5.83 4.40
N GLU A 29 5.75 6.02 5.23
CA GLU A 29 5.11 7.33 5.40
C GLU A 29 6.10 8.38 5.94
N LEU A 30 6.89 8.02 6.95
CA LEU A 30 7.94 8.91 7.49
C LEU A 30 9.00 9.26 6.44
N GLY A 31 9.46 8.28 5.67
CA GLY A 31 10.44 8.49 4.60
C GLY A 31 9.89 9.39 3.48
N LYS A 32 8.64 9.17 3.08
CA LYS A 32 7.95 9.97 2.07
C LYS A 32 7.76 11.42 2.51
N ASP A 33 7.25 11.63 3.72
CA ASP A 33 7.05 12.96 4.28
C ASP A 33 8.37 13.72 4.35
N TYR A 34 9.43 13.08 4.86
CA TYR A 34 10.75 13.68 4.96
C TYR A 34 11.31 14.09 3.58
N MET A 35 11.33 13.16 2.62
CA MET A 35 11.90 13.42 1.29
C MET A 35 11.15 14.55 0.57
N ASN A 36 9.82 14.54 0.62
CA ASN A 36 8.98 15.58 0.02
C ASN A 36 9.15 16.94 0.72
N ALA A 37 9.28 16.95 2.05
CA ALA A 37 9.47 18.17 2.83
C ALA A 37 10.78 18.89 2.53
N THR A 38 11.80 18.19 2.02
CA THR A 38 13.05 18.84 1.56
C THR A 38 12.85 19.78 0.37
N GLY A 39 11.72 19.68 -0.34
CA GLY A 39 11.45 20.44 -1.56
C GLY A 39 12.24 20.00 -2.79
N ARG A 40 13.28 19.16 -2.63
CA ARG A 40 14.16 18.68 -3.71
C ARG A 40 13.69 17.39 -4.37
N TYR A 41 12.96 16.57 -3.63
CA TYR A 41 12.53 15.25 -4.08
C TYR A 41 11.02 15.15 -4.20
N ARG A 42 10.57 14.23 -5.05
CA ARG A 42 9.19 13.77 -5.15
C ARG A 42 9.16 12.25 -5.06
N VAL A 43 8.66 11.71 -3.95
CA VAL A 43 8.50 10.26 -3.81
C VAL A 43 7.30 9.81 -4.63
N ILE A 44 7.56 8.98 -5.64
CA ILE A 44 6.55 8.51 -6.60
C ILE A 44 6.03 7.10 -6.27
N LYS A 45 6.82 6.30 -5.55
CA LYS A 45 6.50 4.89 -5.27
C LYS A 45 7.26 4.35 -4.07
N GLY A 46 6.66 3.41 -3.34
CA GLY A 46 7.29 2.60 -2.31
C GLY A 46 7.25 1.13 -2.70
N ILE A 47 8.34 0.39 -2.49
CA ILE A 47 8.46 -1.03 -2.80
C ILE A 47 8.91 -1.76 -1.54
N ILE A 48 8.10 -2.72 -1.11
CA ILE A 48 8.46 -3.74 -0.12
C ILE A 48 9.02 -4.92 -0.89
N SER A 49 10.27 -5.31 -0.59
CA SER A 49 10.94 -6.46 -1.20
C SER A 49 11.21 -7.52 -0.12
N PRO A 50 10.35 -8.54 0.03
CA PRO A 50 10.58 -9.62 0.97
C PRO A 50 11.78 -10.47 0.55
N VAL A 51 12.69 -10.73 1.50
CA VAL A 51 13.85 -11.60 1.26
C VAL A 51 13.42 -13.02 0.87
N GLY A 52 14.18 -13.69 0.03
CA GLY A 52 13.98 -15.11 -0.30
C GLY A 52 14.31 -16.07 0.85
N ASP A 53 13.76 -17.28 0.79
CA ASP A 53 13.97 -18.31 1.83
C ASP A 53 15.41 -18.83 1.89
N ALA A 54 16.17 -18.64 0.79
CA ALA A 54 17.61 -18.92 0.72
C ALA A 54 18.46 -18.09 1.70
N TYR A 55 17.89 -17.03 2.32
CA TYR A 55 18.55 -16.26 3.37
C TYR A 55 18.83 -17.09 4.64
N LYS A 56 18.08 -18.17 4.87
CA LYS A 56 18.30 -19.13 5.99
C LYS A 56 18.37 -18.52 7.39
N LYS A 57 17.74 -17.36 7.61
CA LYS A 57 17.61 -16.76 8.95
C LYS A 57 16.76 -17.66 9.85
N LYS A 58 17.23 -17.93 11.07
CA LYS A 58 16.51 -18.74 12.06
C LYS A 58 15.11 -18.15 12.32
N GLY A 59 14.08 -18.99 12.20
CA GLY A 59 12.68 -18.61 12.43
C GLY A 59 12.01 -17.87 11.28
N LEU A 60 12.66 -17.76 10.11
CA LEU A 60 12.04 -17.19 8.91
C LEU A 60 10.97 -18.17 8.37
N ILE A 61 9.71 -17.73 8.32
CA ILE A 61 8.64 -18.52 7.71
C ILE A 61 8.74 -18.45 6.16
N PRO A 62 8.12 -19.39 5.43
CA PRO A 62 8.15 -19.41 3.97
C PRO A 62 7.80 -18.07 3.31
N ALA A 63 8.50 -17.73 2.24
CA ALA A 63 8.39 -16.45 1.54
C ALA A 63 6.97 -16.15 1.09
N HIS A 64 6.24 -17.15 0.60
CA HIS A 64 4.87 -16.96 0.12
C HIS A 64 3.93 -16.41 1.20
N HIS A 65 4.05 -16.84 2.46
CA HIS A 65 3.25 -16.27 3.55
C HIS A 65 3.61 -14.80 3.81
N ARG A 66 4.90 -14.46 3.76
CA ARG A 66 5.39 -13.10 4.01
C ARG A 66 4.98 -12.14 2.89
N ILE A 67 5.02 -12.60 1.63
CA ILE A 67 4.50 -11.88 0.47
C ILE A 67 3.02 -11.59 0.64
N ILE A 68 2.20 -12.62 0.88
CA ILE A 68 0.74 -12.46 1.04
C ILE A 68 0.42 -11.51 2.20
N MET A 69 1.10 -11.64 3.34
CA MET A 69 0.89 -10.71 4.47
C MET A 69 1.28 -9.27 4.11
N ALA A 70 2.38 -9.07 3.38
CA ALA A 70 2.79 -7.75 2.92
C ALA A 70 1.79 -7.15 1.92
N GLU A 71 1.27 -7.94 0.98
CA GLU A 71 0.25 -7.52 0.01
C GLU A 71 -1.06 -7.15 0.70
N LEU A 72 -1.49 -7.93 1.70
CA LEU A 72 -2.65 -7.60 2.52
C LEU A 72 -2.44 -6.32 3.32
N ALA A 73 -1.24 -6.12 3.87
CA ALA A 73 -0.89 -4.92 4.63
C ALA A 73 -0.82 -3.65 3.75
N THR A 74 -0.46 -3.79 2.47
CA THR A 74 -0.44 -2.67 1.50
C THR A 74 -1.69 -2.56 0.65
N LYS A 75 -2.69 -3.44 0.80
CA LYS A 75 -3.91 -3.47 -0.01
C LYS A 75 -4.62 -2.12 -0.14
N ASN A 76 -4.60 -1.32 0.92
CA ASN A 76 -5.23 0.01 0.96
C ASN A 76 -4.24 1.17 0.73
N SER A 77 -2.97 0.87 0.48
CA SER A 77 -1.96 1.88 0.16
C SER A 77 -2.02 2.25 -1.33
N PRO A 78 -2.14 3.53 -1.69
CA PRO A 78 -2.18 3.95 -3.08
C PRO A 78 -0.79 4.03 -3.74
N TRP A 79 0.29 3.87 -2.97
CA TRP A 79 1.64 4.20 -3.44
C TRP A 79 2.74 3.22 -3.00
N VAL A 80 2.45 2.33 -2.04
CA VAL A 80 3.37 1.26 -1.62
C VAL A 80 2.87 -0.07 -2.15
N GLU A 81 3.73 -0.79 -2.86
CA GLU A 81 3.45 -2.13 -3.37
C GLU A 81 4.48 -3.15 -2.88
N VAL A 82 4.20 -4.43 -3.12
CA VAL A 82 5.13 -5.53 -2.87
C VAL A 82 5.72 -5.97 -4.22
N ASP A 83 7.03 -6.15 -4.26
CA ASP A 83 7.71 -6.79 -5.40
C ASP A 83 8.27 -8.14 -4.94
N THR A 84 7.97 -9.20 -5.70
CA THR A 84 8.32 -10.57 -5.35
C THR A 84 9.62 -11.05 -5.99
N TRP A 85 10.29 -10.23 -6.81
CA TRP A 85 11.47 -10.66 -7.57
C TRP A 85 12.58 -11.19 -6.66
N GLU A 86 12.92 -10.50 -5.56
CA GLU A 86 13.94 -10.95 -4.60
C GLU A 86 13.57 -12.29 -3.98
N SER A 87 12.31 -12.46 -3.60
CA SER A 87 11.81 -13.67 -2.94
C SER A 87 11.79 -14.91 -3.83
N LEU A 88 11.68 -14.71 -5.15
CA LEU A 88 11.62 -15.78 -6.16
C LEU A 88 13.01 -16.24 -6.61
N GLN A 89 14.09 -15.58 -6.18
CA GLN A 89 15.44 -16.03 -6.50
C GLN A 89 15.77 -17.33 -5.75
N LYS A 90 16.44 -18.25 -6.45
CA LYS A 90 16.84 -19.56 -5.90
C LYS A 90 17.90 -19.42 -4.80
N GLU A 91 18.80 -18.45 -4.98
CA GLU A 91 19.88 -18.12 -4.04
C GLU A 91 19.58 -16.81 -3.33
N TRP A 92 20.22 -16.60 -2.17
CA TRP A 92 20.13 -15.31 -1.50
C TRP A 92 20.77 -14.21 -2.34
N VAL A 93 20.12 -13.05 -2.37
CA VAL A 93 20.51 -11.90 -3.18
C VAL A 93 21.02 -10.79 -2.29
N GLU A 94 22.20 -10.26 -2.58
CA GLU A 94 22.70 -9.07 -1.89
C GLU A 94 21.82 -7.85 -2.21
N THR A 95 21.53 -7.04 -1.21
CA THR A 95 20.66 -5.84 -1.35
C THR A 95 21.10 -4.89 -2.48
N VAL A 96 22.41 -4.79 -2.75
CA VAL A 96 22.92 -3.98 -3.88
C VAL A 96 22.46 -4.50 -5.24
N LYS A 97 22.30 -5.82 -5.40
CA LYS A 97 21.77 -6.44 -6.63
C LYS A 97 20.26 -6.22 -6.74
N VAL A 98 19.54 -6.24 -5.61
CA VAL A 98 18.11 -5.90 -5.57
C VAL A 98 17.89 -4.43 -5.97
N LEU A 99 18.67 -3.51 -5.41
CA LEU A 99 18.65 -2.09 -5.81
C LEU A 99 18.93 -1.91 -7.30
N ARG A 100 19.95 -2.59 -7.83
CA ARG A 100 20.30 -2.55 -9.26
C ARG A 100 19.15 -3.06 -10.13
N HIS A 101 18.56 -4.20 -9.78
CA HIS A 101 17.42 -4.76 -10.49
C HIS A 101 16.26 -3.76 -10.59
N HIS A 102 15.88 -3.12 -9.48
CA HIS A 102 14.80 -2.14 -9.49
C HIS A 102 15.15 -0.88 -10.28
N GLN A 103 16.40 -0.41 -10.19
CA GLN A 103 16.86 0.73 -10.98
C GLN A 103 16.78 0.46 -12.49
N GLU A 104 17.23 -0.72 -12.93
CA GLU A 104 17.15 -1.16 -14.34
C GLU A 104 15.69 -1.31 -14.78
N LYS A 105 14.83 -1.93 -13.96
CA LYS A 105 13.38 -2.07 -14.21
C LYS A 105 12.70 -0.72 -14.40
N LEU A 106 13.07 0.30 -13.61
CA LEU A 106 12.55 1.66 -13.75
C LEU A 106 13.04 2.35 -15.04
N ALA A 107 14.30 2.12 -15.42
CA ALA A 107 14.86 2.67 -16.67
C ALA A 107 14.19 2.08 -17.91
N THR A 108 13.86 0.78 -17.91
CA THR A 108 13.16 0.11 -19.02
C THR A 108 11.66 0.42 -19.05
N GLY A 109 11.04 0.67 -17.89
CA GLY A 109 9.60 0.93 -17.75
C GLY A 109 9.13 2.36 -18.07
N GLY A 110 10.04 3.28 -18.43
CA GLY A 110 9.76 4.71 -18.61
C GLY A 110 8.80 5.12 -19.75
N CYS A 111 8.12 4.17 -20.42
CA CYS A 111 7.18 4.46 -21.51
C CYS A 111 5.71 4.64 -21.06
N GLU A 112 5.31 4.14 -19.89
CA GLU A 112 3.91 4.24 -19.46
C GLU A 112 3.71 5.28 -18.34
N ARG A 113 3.67 6.55 -18.74
CA ARG A 113 3.04 7.60 -17.93
C ARG A 113 1.54 7.41 -17.99
N SER A 114 0.94 6.75 -17.00
CA SER A 114 -0.51 6.76 -16.84
C SER A 114 -0.98 8.22 -16.61
N PRO A 115 -1.93 8.75 -17.40
CA PRO A 115 -2.50 10.06 -17.11
C PRO A 115 -3.23 9.98 -15.76
N SER A 116 -2.88 10.89 -14.86
CA SER A 116 -3.60 11.11 -13.61
C SER A 116 -5.07 11.37 -13.92
N LEU A 117 -5.96 10.46 -13.53
CA LEU A 117 -7.39 10.71 -13.53
C LEU A 117 -7.70 11.65 -12.36
N ASP A 118 -7.63 12.95 -12.60
CA ASP A 118 -8.27 13.94 -11.75
C ASP A 118 -9.78 13.65 -11.73
N ARG A 119 -10.27 13.09 -10.62
CA ARG A 119 -11.71 12.93 -10.40
C ARG A 119 -12.28 14.27 -9.90
N PRO A 120 -13.25 14.88 -10.61
CA PRO A 120 -13.91 16.07 -10.10
C PRO A 120 -14.75 15.74 -8.86
N GLY A 121 -14.56 16.52 -7.80
CA GLY A 121 -15.19 16.34 -6.50
C GLY A 121 -16.72 16.40 -6.57
N ARG A 122 -17.39 15.32 -6.16
CA ARG A 122 -18.85 15.26 -6.06
C ARG A 122 -19.29 15.88 -4.73
N LYS A 123 -19.87 17.08 -4.78
CA LYS A 123 -20.54 17.72 -3.63
C LYS A 123 -21.69 16.83 -3.16
N ARG A 124 -21.70 16.47 -1.87
CA ARG A 124 -22.81 15.77 -1.21
C ARG A 124 -23.98 16.75 -1.06
N LYS A 125 -25.14 16.42 -1.62
CA LYS A 125 -26.41 17.10 -1.34
C LYS A 125 -27.21 16.17 -0.41
N TRP A 126 -27.50 16.66 0.79
CA TRP A 126 -28.31 15.99 1.80
C TRP A 126 -29.74 16.50 1.61
N ASP A 127 -30.65 15.64 1.15
CA ASP A 127 -32.07 15.98 1.08
C ASP A 127 -32.77 15.36 2.30
N GLU A 128 -33.19 16.21 3.22
CA GLU A 128 -34.09 15.87 4.33
C GLU A 128 -35.50 15.64 3.77
N GLN A 129 -36.03 14.42 3.90
CA GLN A 129 -37.46 14.17 3.75
C GLN A 129 -38.10 13.98 5.13
N LYS A 130 -38.81 15.02 5.57
CA LYS A 130 -39.79 14.98 6.65
C LYS A 130 -40.90 13.99 6.29
N GLN A 131 -41.16 13.04 7.17
CA GLN A 131 -42.40 12.27 7.20
C GLN A 131 -43.17 12.68 8.45
N ASP A 132 -44.34 13.28 8.24
CA ASP A 132 -45.24 13.73 9.29
C ASP A 132 -46.52 12.87 9.29
N SER A 133 -47.07 12.67 10.49
CA SER A 133 -48.43 12.24 10.86
C SER A 133 -48.83 10.73 10.98
N ASN A 134 -48.70 10.27 12.24
CA ASN A 134 -49.72 9.70 13.18
C ASN A 134 -50.35 8.27 13.00
N PRO A 135 -50.61 7.53 14.11
CA PRO A 135 -50.82 6.08 14.10
C PRO A 135 -52.30 5.64 14.11
N LYS A 136 -52.58 4.46 13.55
CA LYS A 136 -53.80 3.68 13.80
C LYS A 136 -53.45 2.33 14.41
N LYS A 137 -54.23 1.99 15.46
CA LYS A 137 -54.08 0.90 16.43
C LYS A 137 -54.81 -0.36 15.94
N ALA A 138 -54.20 -1.55 16.08
CA ALA A 138 -54.87 -2.87 16.16
C ALA A 138 -53.86 -3.90 16.73
N GLN A 139 -53.96 -4.22 18.03
CA GLN A 139 -54.55 -5.43 18.65
C GLN A 139 -53.63 -6.67 18.66
N GLU A 140 -53.19 -7.05 19.86
CA GLU A 140 -52.42 -8.26 20.20
C GLU A 140 -53.31 -9.52 20.17
N PRO A 141 -52.79 -10.68 19.72
CA PRO A 141 -53.35 -11.98 20.08
C PRO A 141 -52.66 -12.59 21.32
N LYS A 142 -53.49 -13.17 22.20
CA LYS A 142 -53.18 -13.81 23.48
C LYS A 142 -52.35 -15.10 23.35
N PRO A 143 -51.66 -15.54 24.42
CA PRO A 143 -50.91 -16.79 24.42
C PRO A 143 -51.84 -17.99 24.69
N THR A 144 -51.63 -19.09 23.97
CA THR A 144 -52.11 -20.42 24.36
C THR A 144 -50.94 -21.38 24.35
N GLY A 145 -50.55 -21.83 25.55
CA GLY A 145 -49.67 -22.97 25.71
C GLY A 145 -50.41 -24.28 25.51
N TRP A 146 -49.63 -25.29 25.10
CA TRP A 146 -49.74 -26.70 25.45
C TRP A 146 -48.31 -27.21 25.61
#